data_AF-A0A812GXA3-F1
#
_entry.id   AF-A0A812GXA3-F1
#
_cell.length_a   1.000
_cell.length_b   1.000
_cell.length_c   1.000
_cell.angle_alpha   90.00
_cell.angle_beta   90.00
_cell.angle_gamma   90.00
#
_symmetry.space_group_name_H-M   'P 1'
#
loop_
_entity.id
_entity.type
_entity.pdbx_description
1 polymer ?
#
loop_
_entity_poly.entity_id
_entity_poly.type
_entity_poly.pdbx_seq_one_letter_code
_entity_poly.pdbx_strand_id
1 'polypeptide(L)'
;MKKYALLVAGRSELRHLNDLERCYRTLTNECNIPPQNIFVLYYNGAMHFDLMDFKYLHSAPLYYQDNTRLKIDIRGEATPQTLKQTFSKLGLMLSSEDMLYVMTSGHGSRRELHFSEEVEEPSAESELSCALKHPAIGAELFGLLLGQLPSYHSLVVVMGQCYSGGFQDSVMTHSTATTTLFSAACEADKESAGDEHFTPFLHYWMTSLASAPLSVPKVHHQYAVSHTLPFDSPVIGVSAKQTTLENE
;
A
#
# COMPACT_ATOMS: atom_id res chain seq x y z
N MET A 1 2.08 11.02 19.59
CA MET A 1 1.82 10.23 18.37
C MET A 1 2.73 10.68 17.24
N LYS A 2 3.71 9.85 16.89
CA LYS A 2 4.44 9.95 15.61
C LYS A 2 3.66 9.20 14.53
N LYS A 3 3.86 9.60 13.28
CA LYS A 3 3.32 8.93 12.11
C LYS A 3 4.48 8.37 11.30
N TYR A 4 4.34 7.13 10.87
CA TYR A 4 5.25 6.45 9.96
C TYR A 4 4.49 6.00 8.73
N ALA A 5 5.19 5.88 7.60
CA ALA A 5 4.59 5.40 6.37
C ALA A 5 5.50 4.40 5.65
N LEU A 6 4.90 3.41 5.01
CA LEU A 6 5.53 2.47 4.10
C LEU A 6 4.82 2.54 2.75
N LEU A 7 5.52 2.95 1.71
CA LEU A 7 5.03 3.01 0.33
C LEU A 7 5.75 1.93 -0.48
N VAL A 8 5.00 1.03 -1.13
CA VAL A 8 5.57 -0.09 -1.88
C VAL A 8 5.01 -0.11 -3.30
N ALA A 9 5.89 -0.16 -4.30
CA ALA A 9 5.49 -0.61 -5.62
C ALA A 9 6.53 -1.51 -6.26
N GLY A 10 6.14 -2.74 -6.59
CA GLY A 10 7.05 -3.76 -7.12
C GLY A 10 7.30 -3.66 -8.63
N ARG A 11 6.71 -2.67 -9.29
CA ARG A 11 6.61 -2.58 -10.75
C ARG A 11 6.94 -1.16 -11.22
N SER A 12 7.59 -1.06 -12.39
CA SER A 12 8.24 0.15 -12.90
C SER A 12 7.38 1.02 -13.81
N GLU A 13 6.16 0.60 -14.14
CA GLU A 13 5.28 1.36 -15.00
C GLU A 13 4.98 2.74 -14.39
N LEU A 14 5.00 3.79 -15.22
CA LEU A 14 4.94 5.19 -14.78
C LEU A 14 3.81 5.48 -13.79
N ARG A 15 2.62 4.89 -13.98
CA ARG A 15 1.47 5.06 -13.09
C ARG A 15 1.78 4.67 -11.63
N HIS A 16 2.60 3.64 -11.41
CA HIS A 16 2.93 3.16 -10.07
C HIS A 16 3.92 4.10 -9.38
N LEU A 17 4.91 4.62 -10.13
CA LEU A 17 5.79 5.67 -9.63
C LEU A 17 5.01 6.95 -9.30
N ASN A 18 4.07 7.35 -10.15
CA ASN A 18 3.21 8.50 -9.92
C ASN A 18 2.31 8.32 -8.68
N ASP A 19 1.76 7.12 -8.46
CA ASP A 19 1.00 6.81 -7.24
C ASP A 19 1.88 7.02 -6.00
N LEU A 20 3.11 6.49 -6.00
CA LEU A 20 4.02 6.64 -4.87
C LEU A 20 4.46 8.10 -4.65
N GLU A 21 4.82 8.82 -5.72
CA GLU A 21 5.21 10.23 -5.66
C GLU A 21 4.08 11.09 -5.11
N ARG A 22 2.87 10.89 -5.60
CA ARG A 22 1.70 11.61 -5.12
C ARG A 22 1.46 11.34 -3.65
N CYS A 23 1.49 10.07 -3.25
CA CYS A 23 1.28 9.69 -1.86
C CYS A 23 2.36 10.32 -0.97
N TYR A 24 3.63 10.22 -1.37
CA TYR A 24 4.75 10.83 -0.65
C TYR A 24 4.51 12.32 -0.42
N ARG A 25 4.15 13.08 -1.46
CA ARG A 25 3.83 14.52 -1.34
C ARG A 25 2.65 14.79 -0.41
N THR A 26 1.56 14.04 -0.55
CA THR A 26 0.39 14.22 0.30
C THR A 26 0.73 13.94 1.77
N LEU A 27 1.53 12.89 2.03
CA LEU A 27 1.95 12.56 3.37
C LEU A 27 2.88 13.62 3.98
N THR A 28 3.82 14.16 3.19
CA THR A 28 4.74 15.21 3.68
C THR A 28 4.05 16.56 3.86
N ASN A 29 3.27 16.99 2.88
CA ASN A 29 2.74 18.35 2.82
C ASN A 29 1.45 18.51 3.64
N GLU A 30 0.53 17.54 3.52
CA GLU A 30 -0.81 17.67 4.09
C GLU A 30 -0.94 16.87 5.39
N CYS A 31 -0.32 15.69 5.46
CA CYS A 31 -0.39 14.85 6.67
C CYS A 31 0.70 15.15 7.71
N ASN A 32 1.66 16.02 7.37
CA ASN A 32 2.82 16.39 8.18
C ASN A 32 3.64 15.18 8.67
N ILE A 33 3.79 14.15 7.83
CA ILE A 33 4.69 13.03 8.11
C ILE A 33 6.10 13.46 7.71
N PRO A 34 7.08 13.51 8.64
CA PRO A 34 8.45 13.88 8.28
C PRO A 34 9.02 12.90 7.25
N PRO A 35 9.75 13.37 6.22
CA PRO A 35 10.37 12.51 5.20
C PRO A 35 11.13 11.31 5.78
N GLN A 36 11.88 11.50 6.87
CA GLN A 36 12.63 10.43 7.55
C GLN A 36 11.75 9.28 8.06
N ASN A 37 10.45 9.52 8.28
CA ASN A 37 9.49 8.52 8.74
C ASN A 37 8.74 7.83 7.59
N ILE A 38 9.04 8.17 6.33
CA ILE A 38 8.44 7.56 5.14
C ILE A 38 9.45 6.62 4.50
N PHE A 39 9.13 5.33 4.46
CA PHE A 39 9.93 4.29 3.83
C PHE A 39 9.34 3.98 2.45
N VAL A 40 10.11 4.19 1.40
CA VAL A 40 9.68 3.91 0.03
C VAL A 40 10.46 2.73 -0.52
N LEU A 41 9.76 1.65 -0.84
CA LEU A 41 10.29 0.48 -1.53
C LEU A 41 9.76 0.46 -2.95
N TYR A 42 10.65 0.54 -3.94
CA TYR A 42 10.25 0.70 -5.33
C TYR A 42 11.05 -0.21 -6.24
N TYR A 43 10.36 -0.89 -7.16
CA TYR A 43 10.88 -1.72 -8.26
C TYR A 43 12.27 -2.32 -7.98
N ASN A 44 13.34 -1.67 -8.47
CA ASN A 44 14.75 -2.07 -8.39
C ASN A 44 15.57 -1.26 -7.35
N GLY A 45 14.92 -0.40 -6.56
CA GLY A 45 15.52 0.46 -5.55
C GLY A 45 16.06 1.78 -6.07
N ALA A 46 15.83 2.12 -7.34
CA ALA A 46 16.27 3.37 -7.95
C ALA A 46 15.13 4.08 -8.67
N MET A 47 15.32 5.36 -8.99
CA MET A 47 14.40 6.12 -9.84
C MET A 47 14.46 5.58 -11.28
N HIS A 48 13.64 4.58 -11.55
CA HIS A 48 13.51 3.90 -12.84
C HIS A 48 12.04 3.86 -13.22
N PHE A 49 11.68 4.07 -14.48
CA PHE A 49 10.31 3.85 -14.93
C PHE A 49 10.29 3.38 -16.36
N ASP A 50 9.40 2.43 -16.64
CA ASP A 50 9.21 1.93 -17.99
C ASP A 50 8.34 2.91 -18.75
N LEU A 51 8.96 3.61 -19.69
CA LEU A 51 8.28 4.43 -20.66
C LEU A 51 7.73 3.51 -21.75
N MET A 52 6.43 3.25 -21.71
CA MET A 52 5.71 2.75 -22.89
C MET A 52 5.67 3.82 -24.01
N ASP A 53 6.05 5.07 -23.71
CA ASP A 53 5.91 6.20 -24.63
C ASP A 53 7.18 7.07 -24.67
N PHE A 54 7.81 7.16 -25.85
CA PHE A 54 9.09 7.83 -26.10
C PHE A 54 9.07 9.35 -25.85
N LYS A 55 7.90 9.94 -25.58
CA LYS A 55 7.70 11.39 -25.36
C LYS A 55 8.37 11.95 -24.08
N TYR A 56 8.84 11.07 -23.18
CA TYR A 56 9.46 11.45 -21.91
C TYR A 56 10.98 11.20 -21.83
N LEU A 57 11.63 10.88 -22.97
CA LEU A 57 13.02 10.40 -23.01
C LEU A 57 14.11 11.45 -22.70
N HIS A 58 13.77 12.74 -22.53
CA HIS A 58 14.77 13.82 -22.57
C HIS A 58 14.71 14.88 -21.45
N SER A 59 13.97 14.66 -20.37
CA SER A 59 13.98 15.55 -19.20
C SER A 59 14.10 14.76 -17.90
N ALA A 60 14.65 15.38 -16.85
CA ALA A 60 14.51 14.85 -15.48
C ALA A 60 13.03 14.48 -15.24
N PRO A 61 12.72 13.38 -14.54
CA PRO A 61 11.33 12.98 -14.37
C PRO A 61 10.60 14.10 -13.63
N LEU A 62 9.62 14.69 -14.33
CA LEU A 62 8.74 15.69 -13.78
C LEU A 62 7.48 15.00 -13.28
N TYR A 63 6.98 15.48 -12.16
CA TYR A 63 5.73 15.03 -11.61
C TYR A 63 4.61 15.44 -12.56
N TYR A 64 3.81 14.46 -12.96
CA TYR A 64 2.79 14.62 -13.99
C TYR A 64 1.78 15.75 -13.70
N GLN A 65 1.45 16.01 -12.44
CA GLN A 65 0.40 16.98 -12.11
C GLN A 65 0.85 18.45 -12.17
N ASP A 66 2.11 18.74 -11.85
CA ASP A 66 2.58 20.13 -11.65
C ASP A 66 3.91 20.47 -12.37
N ASN A 67 4.45 19.52 -13.14
CA ASN A 67 5.73 19.64 -13.85
C ASN A 67 6.93 19.99 -12.95
N THR A 68 6.86 19.71 -11.64
CA THR A 68 8.00 19.87 -10.72
C THR A 68 8.84 18.59 -10.67
N ARG A 69 10.09 18.66 -10.20
CA ARG A 69 10.91 17.46 -10.01
C ARG A 69 10.25 16.51 -9.02
N LEU A 70 10.36 15.20 -9.26
CA LEU A 70 9.96 14.18 -8.28
C LEU A 70 10.66 14.42 -6.93
N LYS A 71 9.92 14.23 -5.83
CA LYS A 71 10.37 14.43 -4.45
C LYS A 71 10.53 13.13 -3.68
N ILE A 72 9.99 12.03 -4.20
CA ILE A 72 10.02 10.72 -3.58
C ILE A 72 11.46 10.29 -3.24
N ASP A 73 11.64 9.86 -1.99
CA ASP A 73 12.89 9.36 -1.45
C ASP A 73 12.86 7.83 -1.45
N ILE A 74 13.33 7.21 -2.54
CA ILE A 74 13.38 5.74 -2.69
C ILE A 74 14.49 5.17 -1.81
N ARG A 75 14.13 4.27 -0.89
CA ARG A 75 15.04 3.73 0.14
C ARG A 75 15.41 2.27 -0.02
N GLY A 76 14.83 1.58 -1.00
CA GLY A 76 15.15 0.19 -1.24
C GLY A 76 14.35 -0.42 -2.37
N GLU A 77 14.82 -1.58 -2.79
CA GLU A 77 14.16 -2.42 -3.78
C GLU A 77 12.88 -3.03 -3.20
N ALA A 78 11.81 -3.10 -4.00
CA ALA A 78 10.54 -3.70 -3.60
C ALA A 78 10.62 -5.23 -3.70
N THR A 79 11.19 -5.87 -2.68
CA THR A 79 11.31 -7.33 -2.56
C THR A 79 10.78 -7.83 -1.21
N PRO A 80 10.43 -9.12 -1.09
CA PRO A 80 10.12 -9.72 0.21
C PRO A 80 11.22 -9.55 1.26
N GLN A 81 12.49 -9.58 0.86
CA GLN A 81 13.61 -9.41 1.77
C GLN A 81 13.72 -7.97 2.29
N THR A 82 13.64 -6.97 1.41
CA THR A 82 13.68 -5.56 1.81
C THR A 82 12.44 -5.19 2.62
N LEU A 83 11.28 -5.78 2.29
CA LEU A 83 10.06 -5.62 3.07
C LEU A 83 10.26 -6.12 4.50
N LYS A 84 10.76 -7.36 4.68
CA LYS A 84 11.11 -7.93 6.00
C LYS A 84 12.01 -6.99 6.80
N GLN A 85 13.11 -6.52 6.19
CA GLN A 85 14.04 -5.60 6.84
C GLN A 85 13.39 -4.26 7.23
N THR A 86 12.46 -3.76 6.41
CA THR A 86 11.75 -2.50 6.67
C THR A 86 10.77 -2.65 7.82
N PHE A 87 10.02 -3.76 7.88
CA PHE A 87 9.17 -4.09 9.03
C PHE A 87 9.98 -4.24 10.31
N SER A 88 11.14 -4.91 10.27
CA SER A 88 12.03 -4.99 11.44
C SER A 88 12.49 -3.61 11.92
N LYS A 89 12.83 -2.69 10.99
CA LYS A 89 13.19 -1.31 11.35
C LYS A 89 12.01 -0.55 11.96
N LEU A 90 10.83 -0.64 11.36
CA LEU A 90 9.60 -0.02 11.89
C LEU A 90 9.28 -0.55 13.29
N GLY A 91 9.48 -1.84 13.54
CA GLY A 91 9.27 -2.45 14.85
C GLY A 91 10.18 -1.89 15.95
N LEU A 92 11.37 -1.37 15.60
CA LEU A 92 12.26 -0.70 16.54
C LEU A 92 11.90 0.78 16.76
N MET A 93 11.04 1.37 15.92
CA MET A 93 10.71 2.80 15.90
C MET A 93 9.30 3.12 16.41
N LEU A 94 8.38 2.18 16.27
CA LEU A 94 6.98 2.32 16.69
C LEU A 94 6.85 2.24 18.22
N SER A 95 6.01 3.11 18.77
CA SER A 95 5.52 3.05 20.14
C SER A 95 3.99 2.86 20.18
N SER A 96 3.45 2.62 21.37
CA SER A 96 2.00 2.38 21.59
C SER A 96 1.11 3.50 21.06
N GLU A 97 1.62 4.73 21.02
CA GLU A 97 0.88 5.93 20.64
C GLU A 97 1.02 6.28 19.15
N ASP A 98 1.74 5.48 18.37
CA ASP A 98 2.10 5.82 16.99
C ASP A 98 1.13 5.25 15.95
N MET A 99 1.16 5.85 14.76
CA MET A 99 0.39 5.41 13.60
C MET A 99 1.32 4.92 12.50
N LEU A 100 0.92 3.82 11.84
CA LEU A 100 1.54 3.31 10.63
C LEU A 100 0.55 3.41 9.46
N TYR A 101 0.97 4.06 8.38
CA TYR A 101 0.28 4.08 7.09
C TYR A 101 1.03 3.18 6.10
N VAL A 102 0.34 2.29 5.40
CA VAL A 102 0.94 1.47 4.35
C VAL A 102 0.15 1.66 3.06
N MET A 103 0.84 1.97 1.97
CA MET A 103 0.23 2.01 0.64
C MET A 103 0.99 1.12 -0.33
N THR A 104 0.27 0.30 -1.10
CA THR A 104 0.84 -0.46 -2.20
C THR A 104 0.25 -0.03 -3.54
N SER A 105 1.11 0.06 -4.56
CA SER A 105 0.73 0.17 -5.98
C SER A 105 1.54 -0.86 -6.78
N GLY A 106 1.08 -1.22 -7.96
CA GLY A 106 1.75 -2.21 -8.81
C GLY A 106 0.75 -3.13 -9.50
N HIS A 107 1.26 -4.25 -9.98
CA HIS A 107 0.42 -5.36 -10.45
C HIS A 107 0.17 -6.34 -9.32
N GLY A 108 -0.95 -7.04 -9.39
CA GLY A 108 -1.30 -8.11 -8.47
C GLY A 108 -1.68 -9.37 -9.22
N SER A 109 -1.52 -10.51 -8.55
CA SER A 109 -1.85 -11.83 -9.09
C SER A 109 -2.50 -12.70 -8.03
N ARG A 110 -3.17 -13.77 -8.46
CA ARG A 110 -3.54 -14.89 -7.60
C ARG A 110 -2.60 -16.06 -7.85
N ARG A 111 -1.96 -16.55 -6.79
CA ARG A 111 -1.20 -17.78 -6.80
C ARG A 111 -2.07 -18.90 -6.25
N GLU A 112 -2.35 -19.90 -7.08
CA GLU A 112 -3.06 -21.10 -6.63
C GLU A 112 -2.24 -21.83 -5.55
N LEU A 113 -2.90 -22.12 -4.45
CA LEU A 113 -2.39 -22.88 -3.32
C LEU A 113 -3.03 -24.27 -3.37
N HIS A 114 -2.24 -25.25 -3.82
CA HIS A 114 -2.57 -26.68 -3.92
C HIS A 114 -3.80 -27.05 -4.77
N PHE A 115 -3.55 -27.81 -5.83
CA PHE A 115 -4.52 -28.80 -6.32
C PHE A 115 -4.36 -30.06 -5.46
N SER A 116 -5.29 -30.35 -4.56
CA SER A 116 -5.53 -31.73 -4.16
C SER A 116 -6.89 -32.14 -4.71
N GLU A 117 -7.03 -33.38 -5.18
CA GLU A 117 -8.29 -33.92 -5.71
C GLU A 117 -9.44 -33.91 -4.67
N GLU A 118 -9.13 -33.57 -3.41
CA GLU A 118 -10.05 -33.58 -2.27
C GLU A 118 -10.59 -32.18 -1.88
N VAL A 119 -10.13 -31.10 -2.52
CA VAL A 119 -10.62 -29.73 -2.25
C VAL A 119 -11.44 -29.24 -3.44
N GLU A 120 -12.75 -29.06 -3.24
CA GLU A 120 -13.70 -28.64 -4.28
C GLU A 120 -13.41 -27.24 -4.86
N GLU A 121 -12.70 -26.39 -4.13
CA GLU A 121 -12.38 -25.01 -4.52
C GLU A 121 -10.87 -24.75 -4.33
N PRO A 122 -10.08 -24.52 -5.40
CA PRO A 122 -8.66 -24.23 -5.25
C PRO A 122 -8.46 -22.97 -4.41
N SER A 123 -7.80 -23.13 -3.26
CA SER A 123 -7.40 -21.97 -2.46
C SER A 123 -6.37 -21.15 -3.24
N ALA A 124 -6.40 -19.82 -3.14
CA ALA A 124 -5.44 -18.98 -3.83
C ALA A 124 -5.01 -17.82 -2.93
N GLU A 125 -3.73 -17.47 -3.01
CA GLU A 125 -3.17 -16.32 -2.31
C GLU A 125 -3.13 -15.12 -3.24
N SER A 126 -3.56 -13.96 -2.75
CA SER A 126 -3.35 -12.69 -3.45
C SER A 126 -1.93 -12.19 -3.23
N GLU A 127 -1.30 -11.69 -4.28
CA GLU A 127 0.10 -11.26 -4.25
C GLU A 127 0.30 -9.90 -4.90
N LEU A 128 1.25 -9.12 -4.37
CA LEU A 128 1.79 -7.93 -5.01
C LEU A 128 3.03 -8.32 -5.82
N SER A 129 2.96 -8.12 -7.13
CA SER A 129 4.06 -8.43 -8.06
C SER A 129 5.30 -7.56 -7.78
N CYS A 130 6.47 -8.19 -7.81
CA CYS A 130 7.78 -7.53 -7.78
C CYS A 130 8.39 -7.50 -9.20
N ALA A 131 9.63 -6.98 -9.31
CA ALA A 131 10.42 -7.16 -10.53
C ALA A 131 10.52 -8.65 -10.87
N LEU A 132 10.50 -9.02 -12.15
CA LEU A 132 10.39 -10.43 -12.60
C LEU A 132 11.43 -11.39 -12.01
N LYS A 133 12.59 -10.85 -11.59
CA LYS A 133 13.68 -11.60 -10.92
C LYS A 133 13.40 -11.93 -9.44
N HIS A 134 12.33 -11.40 -8.87
CA HIS A 134 11.99 -11.52 -7.45
C HIS A 134 10.63 -12.19 -7.25
N PRO A 135 10.48 -13.00 -6.19
CA PRO A 135 9.17 -13.51 -5.81
C PRO A 135 8.23 -12.36 -5.45
N ALA A 136 6.95 -12.55 -5.72
CA ALA A 136 5.90 -11.63 -5.31
C ALA A 136 5.77 -11.57 -3.77
N ILE A 137 5.15 -10.51 -3.27
CA ILE A 137 4.82 -10.35 -1.85
C ILE A 137 3.40 -10.87 -1.66
N GLY A 138 3.27 -12.06 -1.07
CA GLY A 138 1.97 -12.67 -0.75
C GLY A 138 1.28 -12.03 0.45
N ALA A 139 -0.05 -12.14 0.47
CA ALA A 139 -0.91 -11.70 1.56
C ALA A 139 -0.49 -12.24 2.93
N GLU A 140 -0.12 -13.52 3.00
CA GLU A 140 0.22 -14.16 4.26
C GLU A 140 1.56 -13.68 4.79
N LEU A 141 2.57 -13.55 3.92
CA LEU A 141 3.84 -12.93 4.31
C LEU A 141 3.60 -11.51 4.84
N PHE A 142 2.77 -10.72 4.17
CA PHE A 142 2.49 -9.35 4.58
C PHE A 142 1.83 -9.29 5.97
N GLY A 143 0.83 -10.13 6.22
CA GLY A 143 0.20 -10.26 7.54
C GLY A 143 1.20 -10.69 8.62
N LEU A 144 1.97 -11.74 8.38
CA LEU A 144 2.98 -12.22 9.35
C LEU A 144 4.01 -11.15 9.71
N LEU A 145 4.37 -10.25 8.79
CA LEU A 145 5.25 -9.11 9.08
C LEU A 145 4.58 -8.04 9.94
N LEU A 146 3.28 -7.78 9.73
CA LEU A 146 2.51 -6.92 10.63
C LEU A 146 2.46 -7.50 12.05
N GLY A 147 2.31 -8.82 12.17
CA GLY A 147 2.28 -9.55 13.45
C GLY A 147 3.60 -9.49 14.24
N GLN A 148 4.70 -9.08 13.61
CA GLN A 148 6.00 -8.90 14.27
C GLN A 148 6.21 -7.49 14.85
N LEU A 149 5.34 -6.53 14.52
CA LEU A 149 5.44 -5.18 15.06
C LEU A 149 5.01 -5.15 16.54
N PRO A 150 5.57 -4.26 17.37
CA PRO A 150 5.03 -4.03 18.71
C PRO A 150 3.58 -3.54 18.62
N SER A 151 2.85 -3.46 19.73
CA SER A 151 1.54 -2.79 19.73
C SER A 151 1.69 -1.28 19.45
N TYR A 152 0.81 -0.73 18.63
CA TYR A 152 0.73 0.69 18.27
C TYR A 152 -0.73 1.13 18.11
N HIS A 153 -0.98 2.43 17.95
CA HIS A 153 -2.33 2.98 18.05
C HIS A 153 -3.19 2.67 16.81
N SER A 154 -2.67 2.97 15.61
CA SER A 154 -3.45 2.86 14.38
C SER A 154 -2.66 2.34 13.20
N LEU A 155 -3.25 1.41 12.47
CA LEU A 155 -2.82 0.94 11.16
C LEU A 155 -3.83 1.38 10.09
N VAL A 156 -3.33 1.96 9.00
CA VAL A 156 -4.11 2.20 7.78
C VAL A 156 -3.37 1.56 6.62
N VAL A 157 -3.98 0.55 5.99
CA VAL A 157 -3.45 -0.13 4.79
C VAL A 157 -4.33 0.22 3.60
N VAL A 158 -3.70 0.65 2.51
CA VAL A 158 -4.37 1.03 1.25
C VAL A 158 -3.69 0.32 0.08
N MET A 159 -4.41 -0.49 -0.67
CA MET A 159 -3.81 -1.30 -1.74
C MET A 159 -4.49 -1.05 -3.08
N GLY A 160 -3.69 -0.79 -4.12
CA GLY A 160 -4.19 -0.41 -5.45
C GLY A 160 -4.14 -1.48 -6.53
N GLN A 161 -3.46 -2.61 -6.29
CA GLN A 161 -3.24 -3.63 -7.31
C GLN A 161 -4.44 -4.58 -7.49
N CYS A 162 -4.44 -5.37 -8.57
CA CYS A 162 -5.40 -6.47 -8.78
C CYS A 162 -5.38 -7.45 -7.61
N TYR A 163 -6.53 -8.06 -7.31
CA TYR A 163 -6.71 -9.02 -6.21
C TYR A 163 -6.36 -8.46 -4.82
N SER A 164 -6.25 -7.14 -4.68
CA SER A 164 -5.79 -6.51 -3.44
C SER A 164 -6.70 -6.81 -2.24
N GLY A 165 -8.00 -7.00 -2.45
CA GLY A 165 -8.93 -7.38 -1.38
C GLY A 165 -8.56 -8.67 -0.65
N GLY A 166 -7.82 -9.59 -1.28
CA GLY A 166 -7.38 -10.84 -0.64
C GLY A 166 -6.31 -10.67 0.43
N PHE A 167 -5.77 -9.46 0.62
CA PHE A 167 -4.89 -9.15 1.76
C PHE A 167 -5.67 -8.86 3.04
N GLN A 168 -6.97 -8.57 2.96
CA GLN A 168 -7.75 -8.06 4.08
C GLN A 168 -7.68 -8.97 5.31
N ASP A 169 -7.92 -10.27 5.14
CA ASP A 169 -8.02 -11.19 6.26
C ASP A 169 -6.68 -11.39 6.97
N SER A 170 -5.58 -11.50 6.21
CA SER A 170 -4.25 -11.63 6.80
C SER A 170 -3.82 -10.34 7.51
N VAL A 171 -4.17 -9.15 6.97
CA VAL A 171 -3.95 -7.86 7.65
C VAL A 171 -4.75 -7.78 8.95
N MET A 172 -6.04 -8.12 8.92
CA MET A 172 -6.91 -8.02 10.10
C MET A 172 -6.52 -9.00 11.20
N THR A 173 -6.14 -10.21 10.82
CA THR A 173 -5.75 -11.28 11.75
C THR A 173 -4.45 -10.96 12.45
N HIS A 174 -3.47 -10.44 11.72
CA HIS A 174 -2.11 -10.27 12.24
C HIS A 174 -1.80 -8.86 12.76
N SER A 175 -2.63 -7.85 12.49
CA SER A 175 -2.36 -6.49 12.97
C SER A 175 -2.23 -6.44 14.49
N THR A 176 -1.15 -5.84 14.98
CA THR A 176 -0.92 -5.55 16.40
C THR A 176 -1.47 -4.19 16.83
N ALA A 177 -2.02 -3.38 15.90
CA ALA A 177 -2.58 -2.07 16.21
C ALA A 177 -3.86 -2.15 17.05
N THR A 178 -4.14 -1.13 17.86
CA THR A 178 -5.43 -0.97 18.55
C THR A 178 -6.56 -0.78 17.55
N THR A 179 -6.31 -0.01 16.49
CA THR A 179 -7.27 0.23 15.40
C THR A 179 -6.63 -0.12 14.07
N THR A 180 -7.31 -0.92 13.26
CA THR A 180 -6.86 -1.27 11.91
C THR A 180 -7.92 -0.90 10.90
N LEU A 181 -7.51 -0.18 9.86
CA LEU A 181 -8.30 -0.02 8.65
C LEU A 181 -7.53 -0.63 7.47
N PHE A 182 -8.23 -1.45 6.72
CA PHE A 182 -7.78 -1.96 5.43
C PHE A 182 -8.72 -1.41 4.34
N SER A 183 -8.14 -0.96 3.23
CA SER A 183 -8.87 -0.53 2.06
C SER A 183 -8.15 -1.01 0.81
N ALA A 184 -8.90 -1.54 -0.15
CA ALA A 184 -8.34 -2.05 -1.40
C ALA A 184 -9.18 -1.60 -2.61
N ALA A 185 -8.54 -1.53 -3.77
CA ALA A 185 -9.17 -1.12 -5.03
C ALA A 185 -10.18 -2.13 -5.58
N CYS A 186 -10.00 -3.42 -5.27
CA CYS A 186 -10.84 -4.49 -5.79
C CYS A 186 -10.98 -5.64 -4.77
N GLU A 187 -11.96 -6.52 -5.02
CA GLU A 187 -12.19 -7.74 -4.24
C GLU A 187 -11.08 -8.77 -4.50
N ALA A 188 -11.01 -9.82 -3.67
CA ALA A 188 -9.95 -10.83 -3.73
C ALA A 188 -9.91 -11.65 -5.04
N ASP A 189 -11.00 -11.68 -5.79
CA ASP A 189 -11.17 -12.39 -7.07
C ASP A 189 -11.31 -11.44 -8.27
N LYS A 190 -11.08 -10.13 -8.08
CA LYS A 190 -11.25 -9.10 -9.11
C LYS A 190 -9.94 -8.41 -9.45
N GLU A 191 -9.91 -7.80 -10.62
CA GLU A 191 -8.83 -6.94 -11.06
C GLU A 191 -9.16 -5.48 -10.76
N SER A 192 -8.13 -4.66 -10.55
CA SER A 192 -8.25 -3.21 -10.39
C SER A 192 -8.03 -2.51 -11.72
N ALA A 193 -8.61 -1.33 -11.88
CA ALA A 193 -8.35 -0.48 -13.04
C ALA A 193 -6.96 0.17 -12.96
N GLY A 194 -6.40 0.46 -14.13
CA GLY A 194 -5.22 1.31 -14.28
C GLY A 194 -5.43 2.31 -15.41
N ASP A 195 -4.98 3.54 -15.21
CA ASP A 195 -4.98 4.60 -16.23
C ASP A 195 -3.52 4.91 -16.69
N GLU A 196 -3.35 5.83 -17.64
CA GLU A 196 -2.04 6.25 -18.15
C GLU A 196 -1.13 6.75 -17.02
N HIS A 197 -1.70 7.49 -16.06
CA HIS A 197 -0.91 8.23 -15.08
C HIS A 197 -1.05 7.75 -13.64
N PHE A 198 -2.13 7.06 -13.29
CA PHE A 198 -2.38 6.64 -11.91
C PHE A 198 -3.22 5.36 -11.89
N THR A 199 -3.24 4.70 -10.73
CA THR A 199 -4.32 3.79 -10.38
C THR A 199 -5.53 4.64 -9.96
N PRO A 200 -6.70 4.58 -10.64
CA PRO A 200 -7.84 5.46 -10.36
C PRO A 200 -8.27 5.46 -8.89
N PHE A 201 -8.41 4.28 -8.28
CA PHE A 201 -8.73 4.16 -6.86
C PHE A 201 -7.74 4.91 -5.95
N LEU A 202 -6.43 4.68 -6.13
CA LEU A 202 -5.39 5.35 -5.33
C LEU A 202 -5.35 6.85 -5.60
N HIS A 203 -5.55 7.26 -6.86
CA HIS A 203 -5.63 8.67 -7.25
C HIS A 203 -6.70 9.40 -6.42
N TYR A 204 -7.92 8.87 -6.38
CA TYR A 204 -9.01 9.50 -5.66
C TYR A 204 -8.87 9.36 -4.14
N TRP A 205 -8.33 8.26 -3.64
CA TRP A 205 -7.93 8.15 -2.23
C TRP A 205 -7.01 9.30 -1.83
N MET A 206 -5.94 9.53 -2.60
CA MET A 206 -4.98 10.61 -2.34
C MET A 206 -5.57 12.01 -2.55
N THR A 207 -6.54 12.17 -3.46
CA THR A 207 -7.32 13.43 -3.58
C THR A 207 -8.05 13.74 -2.28
N SER A 208 -8.71 12.75 -1.69
CA SER A 208 -9.38 12.93 -0.40
C SER A 208 -8.39 13.14 0.75
N LEU A 209 -7.30 12.37 0.78
CA LEU A 209 -6.28 12.48 1.81
C LEU A 209 -5.58 13.86 1.83
N ALA A 210 -5.51 14.53 0.67
CA ALA A 210 -4.98 15.89 0.59
C ALA A 210 -5.94 16.96 1.16
N SER A 211 -7.19 16.62 1.46
CA SER A 211 -8.22 17.56 1.93
C SER A 211 -8.86 17.18 3.27
N ALA A 212 -8.54 16.01 3.81
CA ALA A 212 -9.06 15.53 5.09
C ALA A 212 -7.99 14.77 5.89
N PRO A 213 -8.09 14.73 7.24
CA PRO A 213 -7.06 14.09 8.07
C PRO A 213 -6.91 12.60 7.80
N LEU A 214 -5.67 12.10 7.78
CA LEU A 214 -5.35 10.67 7.70
C LEU A 214 -6.07 9.79 8.75
N SER A 215 -6.48 10.39 9.89
CA SER A 215 -7.21 9.71 10.96
C SER A 215 -8.69 9.45 10.67
N VAL A 216 -9.22 9.87 9.50
CA VAL A 216 -10.59 9.56 9.07
C VAL A 216 -10.62 8.70 7.79
N PRO A 217 -9.94 7.54 7.76
CA PRO A 217 -9.70 6.79 6.53
C PRO A 217 -10.97 6.27 5.82
N LYS A 218 -12.09 6.13 6.53
CA LYS A 218 -13.40 5.80 5.90
C LYS A 218 -13.87 6.88 4.92
N VAL A 219 -13.57 8.15 5.19
CA VAL A 219 -13.91 9.27 4.30
C VAL A 219 -13.13 9.16 2.99
N HIS A 220 -11.84 8.81 3.08
CA HIS A 220 -11.00 8.63 1.89
C HIS A 220 -11.46 7.44 1.06
N HIS A 221 -11.84 6.34 1.70
CA HIS A 221 -12.43 5.19 1.01
C HIS A 221 -13.72 5.58 0.27
N GLN A 222 -14.66 6.24 0.93
CA GLN A 222 -15.94 6.66 0.33
C GLN A 222 -15.73 7.61 -0.84
N TYR A 223 -14.78 8.55 -0.72
CA TYR A 223 -14.41 9.43 -1.82
C TYR A 223 -13.84 8.64 -3.00
N ALA A 224 -12.93 7.69 -2.75
CA ALA A 224 -12.37 6.84 -3.80
C ALA A 224 -13.45 6.00 -4.51
N VAL A 225 -14.34 5.35 -3.77
CA VAL A 225 -15.47 4.55 -4.31
C VAL A 225 -16.37 5.40 -5.21
N SER A 226 -16.67 6.63 -4.82
CA SER A 226 -17.60 7.50 -5.57
C SER A 226 -17.02 8.11 -6.85
N HIS A 227 -15.70 8.06 -7.03
CA HIS A 227 -15.02 8.72 -8.15
C HIS A 227 -14.22 7.77 -9.03
N THR A 228 -13.89 6.56 -8.54
CA THR A 228 -13.13 5.58 -9.32
C THR A 228 -13.93 5.02 -10.49
N LEU A 229 -13.25 4.27 -11.36
CA LEU A 229 -13.90 3.66 -12.52
C LEU A 229 -14.86 2.55 -12.07
N PRO A 230 -16.01 2.35 -12.75
CA PRO A 230 -16.96 1.28 -12.43
C PRO A 230 -16.38 -0.15 -12.50
N PHE A 231 -15.19 -0.30 -13.07
CA PHE A 231 -14.45 -1.56 -13.13
C PHE A 231 -13.82 -1.94 -11.78
N ASP A 232 -13.43 -0.95 -10.97
CA ASP A 232 -12.95 -1.22 -9.61
C ASP A 232 -14.12 -1.71 -8.75
N SER A 233 -13.82 -2.58 -7.79
CA SER A 233 -14.77 -3.11 -6.81
C SER A 233 -14.24 -2.90 -5.38
N PRO A 234 -14.11 -1.65 -4.90
CA PRO A 234 -13.31 -1.39 -3.72
C PRO A 234 -13.90 -2.04 -2.46
N VAL A 235 -13.02 -2.56 -1.61
CA VAL A 235 -13.39 -3.18 -0.33
C VAL A 235 -12.77 -2.45 0.84
N ILE A 236 -13.41 -2.56 2.01
CA ILE A 236 -12.97 -1.96 3.25
C ILE A 236 -13.18 -2.94 4.41
N GLY A 237 -12.18 -3.02 5.29
CA GLY A 237 -12.27 -3.72 6.56
C GLY A 237 -11.85 -2.80 7.70
N VAL A 238 -12.49 -2.93 8.86
CA VAL A 238 -12.16 -2.15 10.06
C VAL A 238 -12.22 -3.05 11.28
N SER A 239 -11.18 -2.99 12.11
CA SER A 239 -11.16 -3.62 13.43
C SER A 239 -10.68 -2.63 14.50
N ALA A 240 -11.22 -2.80 15.71
CA ALA A 240 -10.79 -2.09 16.91
C ALA A 240 -10.68 -3.10 18.05
N LYS A 241 -9.50 -3.22 18.65
CA LYS A 241 -9.28 -4.04 19.84
C LYS A 241 -9.83 -3.26 21.04
N GLN A 242 -10.73 -3.88 21.81
CA GLN A 242 -11.15 -3.31 23.08
C GLN A 242 -9.94 -3.30 24.01
N THR A 243 -9.59 -2.14 24.55
CA THR A 243 -8.70 -2.05 25.71
C THR A 243 -9.45 -2.65 26.88
N THR A 244 -9.10 -3.87 27.26
CA THR A 244 -9.42 -4.37 28.60
C THR A 244 -8.66 -3.50 29.59
N LEU A 245 -9.34 -2.50 30.13
CA LEU A 245 -8.94 -1.88 31.40
C LEU A 245 -9.11 -2.98 32.46
N GLU A 246 -8.09 -3.81 32.63
CA GLU A 246 -7.96 -4.62 33.82
C GLU A 246 -7.70 -3.66 34.98
N ASN A 247 -8.69 -3.53 35.84
CA ASN A 247 -8.53 -2.95 37.17
C ASN A 247 -7.62 -3.88 37.97
N GLU A 248 -6.36 -3.49 38.17
CA GLU A 248 -5.53 -3.92 39.31
C GLU A 248 -4.87 -2.70 39.96
#